data_AF-A0A9D9X9P5-F1
#
_entry.id   AF-A0A9D9X9P5-F1
#
_cell.length_a   1.000
_cell.length_b   1.000
_cell.length_c   1.000
_cell.angle_alpha   90.00
_cell.angle_beta   90.00
_cell.angle_gamma   90.00
#
_symmetry.space_group_name_H-M   'P 1'
#
loop_
_entity.id
_entity.type
_entity.pdbx_description
1 polymer ?
#
loop_
_entity_poly.entity_id
_entity_poly.type
_entity_poly.pdbx_seq_one_letter_code
_entity_poly.pdbx_strand_id
1 'polypeptide(L)'
;PPIFSAKQIDGKRAYDLARAGKEVVMKSNEIEIHSFTIDAQRFPEIDFEISCSKGTYIRSIAHDFGQKCESGASLIALRRTRSGAFSIADSKSVEDWISFFQNESL
;
A
#
# COMPACT_ATOMS: atom_id res chain seq x y z
N PRO A 1 -7.89 7.19 5.12
CA PRO A 1 -7.67 5.75 4.84
C PRO A 1 -8.85 5.21 4.01
N PRO A 2 -8.66 4.26 3.10
CA PRO A 2 -9.71 3.76 2.23
C PRO A 2 -10.68 2.86 3.01
N ILE A 3 -11.97 2.95 2.68
CA ILE A 3 -13.04 2.15 3.29
C ILE A 3 -12.74 0.65 3.18
N PHE A 4 -12.16 0.20 2.06
CA PHE A 4 -11.60 -1.15 1.90
C PHE A 4 -10.20 -1.29 2.54
N SER A 5 -10.18 -1.32 3.87
CA SER A 5 -8.97 -1.55 4.67
C SER A 5 -9.22 -2.47 5.86
N ALA A 6 -8.13 -3.00 6.43
CA ALA A 6 -8.17 -3.81 7.63
C ALA A 6 -8.33 -2.97 8.92
N LYS A 7 -8.53 -1.65 8.85
CA LYS A 7 -8.73 -0.81 10.05
C LYS A 7 -9.96 -1.31 10.81
N GLN A 8 -9.86 -1.44 12.14
CA GLN A 8 -11.02 -1.75 12.97
C GLN A 8 -11.78 -0.46 13.30
N ILE A 9 -13.10 -0.55 13.26
CA ILE A 9 -14.07 0.49 13.60
C ILE A 9 -15.12 -0.19 14.47
N ASP A 10 -15.21 0.22 15.74
CA ASP A 10 -16.15 -0.32 16.73
C ASP A 10 -16.18 -1.85 16.80
N GLY A 11 -14.99 -2.47 16.80
CA GLY A 11 -14.82 -3.92 16.87
C GLY A 11 -15.03 -4.68 15.56
N LYS A 12 -15.33 -4.01 14.44
CA LYS A 12 -15.49 -4.62 13.11
C LYS A 12 -14.44 -4.11 12.12
N ARG A 13 -14.02 -4.93 11.15
CA ARG A 13 -13.09 -4.47 10.10
C ARG A 13 -13.84 -3.57 9.11
N ALA A 14 -13.20 -2.49 8.68
CA ALA A 14 -13.80 -1.54 7.73
C ALA A 14 -14.21 -2.21 6.41
N TYR A 15 -13.44 -3.17 5.91
CA TYR A 15 -13.79 -3.90 4.69
C TYR A 15 -15.06 -4.76 4.82
N ASP A 16 -15.39 -5.27 6.02
CA ASP A 16 -16.62 -6.05 6.24
C ASP A 16 -17.85 -5.14 6.17
N LEU A 17 -17.75 -3.96 6.80
CA LEU A 17 -18.79 -2.95 6.76
C LEU A 17 -19.01 -2.40 5.34
N ALA A 18 -17.92 -2.19 4.60
CA ALA A 18 -17.95 -1.75 3.21
C ALA A 18 -18.69 -2.72 2.29
N ARG A 19 -18.38 -4.02 2.40
CA ARG A 19 -19.02 -5.08 1.62
C ARG A 19 -20.50 -5.26 1.96
N ALA A 20 -20.89 -4.92 3.19
CA ALA A 20 -22.29 -4.90 3.62
C ALA A 20 -23.06 -3.65 3.16
N GLY A 21 -22.45 -2.76 2.37
CA GLY A 21 -23.08 -1.53 1.86
C GLY A 21 -23.33 -0.48 2.94
N LYS A 22 -22.72 -0.62 4.13
CA LYS A 22 -22.88 0.35 5.21
C LYS A 22 -21.97 1.55 4.95
N GLU A 23 -22.51 2.74 5.15
CA GLU A 23 -21.73 3.97 5.09
C GLU A 23 -20.79 4.01 6.31
N VAL A 24 -19.48 4.09 6.06
CA VAL A 24 -18.45 4.07 7.10
C VAL A 24 -17.68 5.37 7.07
N VAL A 25 -17.85 6.18 8.13
CA VAL A 25 -17.07 7.41 8.30
C VAL A 25 -15.68 7.04 8.83
N MET A 26 -14.68 7.11 7.96
CA MET A 26 -13.29 6.86 8.31
C MET A 26 -12.64 8.12 8.89
N LYS A 27 -12.29 8.10 10.18
CA LYS A 27 -11.41 9.13 10.76
C LYS A 27 -10.09 9.16 9.99
N SER A 28 -9.72 10.34 9.50
CA SER A 28 -8.41 10.61 8.92
C SER A 28 -7.32 10.31 9.95
N ASN A 29 -6.20 9.78 9.47
CA ASN A 29 -5.01 9.60 10.27
C ASN A 29 -3.97 10.57 9.72
N GLU A 30 -3.22 11.21 10.60
CA GLU A 30 -2.04 11.94 10.20
C GLU A 30 -0.98 10.96 9.69
N ILE A 31 -0.37 11.32 8.56
CA ILE A 31 0.71 10.59 7.90
C ILE A 31 1.78 11.60 7.50
N GLU A 32 2.99 11.11 7.27
CA GLU A 32 4.12 11.92 6.84
C GLU A 32 4.70 11.30 5.57
N ILE A 33 4.94 12.15 4.57
CA ILE A 33 5.66 11.78 3.34
C ILE A 33 7.08 12.31 3.48
N HIS A 34 8.05 11.41 3.62
CA HIS A 34 9.45 11.77 3.78
C HIS A 34 10.12 12.07 2.43
N SER A 35 9.71 11.37 1.37
CA SER A 35 10.16 11.63 -0.01
C SER A 35 9.11 11.15 -1.02
N PHE A 36 9.05 11.82 -2.17
CA PHE A 36 8.15 11.46 -3.26
C PHE A 36 8.81 11.85 -4.60
N THR A 37 9.04 10.87 -5.46
CA THR A 37 9.58 11.07 -6.81
C THR A 37 8.59 10.50 -7.83
N ILE A 38 8.30 11.24 -8.88
CA ILE A 38 7.32 10.88 -9.92
C ILE A 38 8.05 10.66 -11.25
N ASP A 39 7.62 9.64 -12.00
CA ASP A 39 7.97 9.42 -13.39
C ASP A 39 6.69 9.25 -14.23
N ALA A 40 6.55 10.10 -15.25
CA ALA A 40 5.39 10.10 -16.16
C ALA A 40 5.76 9.75 -17.60
N GLN A 41 6.93 9.13 -17.85
CA GLN A 41 7.37 8.74 -19.20
C GLN A 41 6.42 7.75 -19.89
N ARG A 42 5.60 7.02 -19.12
CA ARG A 42 4.66 6.00 -19.58
C ARG A 42 3.19 6.46 -19.59
N PHE A 43 2.95 7.77 -19.58
CA PHE A 43 1.58 8.31 -19.54
C PHE A 43 0.65 7.62 -20.57
N PRO A 44 -0.56 7.17 -20.18
CA PRO A 44 -1.31 7.54 -18.97
C PRO A 44 -0.93 6.78 -17.68
N GLU A 45 0.05 5.86 -17.74
CA GLU A 45 0.59 5.22 -16.55
C GLU A 45 1.65 6.12 -15.91
N ILE A 46 1.52 6.35 -14.61
CA ILE A 46 2.43 7.19 -13.82
C ILE A 46 3.07 6.31 -12.75
N ASP A 47 4.38 6.21 -12.79
CA ASP A 47 5.19 5.52 -11.79
C ASP A 47 5.62 6.53 -10.70
N PHE A 48 5.75 6.06 -9.47
CA PHE A 48 6.33 6.88 -8.40
C PHE A 48 7.04 6.04 -7.34
N GLU A 49 8.04 6.65 -6.71
CA GLU A 49 8.69 6.14 -5.50
C GLU A 49 8.34 7.04 -4.31
N ILE A 50 7.91 6.42 -3.22
CA ILE A 50 7.43 7.13 -2.03
C ILE A 50 8.03 6.53 -0.76
N SER A 51 8.55 7.38 0.12
CA SER A 51 8.90 7.04 1.50
C SER A 51 7.92 7.75 2.43
N CYS A 52 7.30 7.00 3.33
CA CYS A 52 6.20 7.50 4.15
C CYS A 52 6.13 6.83 5.51
N SER A 53 5.48 7.50 6.46
CA SER A 53 5.23 6.96 7.79
C SER A 53 4.22 5.80 7.77
N LYS A 54 4.16 5.06 8.89
CA LYS A 54 3.27 3.91 9.06
C LYS A 54 1.80 4.32 8.88
N GLY A 55 1.00 3.41 8.31
CA GLY A 55 -0.43 3.64 8.11
C GLY A 55 -0.77 4.48 6.89
N THR A 56 0.21 4.88 6.09
CA THR A 56 -0.01 5.48 4.77
C THR A 56 -0.61 4.45 3.82
N TYR A 57 -1.70 4.83 3.15
CA TYR A 57 -2.35 4.00 2.15
C TYR A 57 -1.96 4.48 0.76
N ILE A 58 -1.05 3.78 0.09
CA ILE A 58 -0.60 4.15 -1.27
C ILE A 58 -1.76 4.21 -2.27
N ARG A 59 -2.79 3.37 -2.08
CA ARG A 59 -4.04 3.46 -2.87
C ARG A 59 -4.79 4.78 -2.68
N SER A 60 -4.82 5.33 -1.46
CA SER A 60 -5.40 6.65 -1.22
C SER A 60 -4.56 7.75 -1.85
N ILE A 61 -3.23 7.65 -1.77
CA ILE A 61 -2.33 8.59 -2.47
C ILE A 61 -2.61 8.62 -3.98
N ALA A 62 -2.73 7.46 -4.63
CA ALA A 62 -3.05 7.39 -6.05
C ALA A 62 -4.42 8.02 -6.36
N HIS A 63 -5.44 7.71 -5.55
CA HIS A 63 -6.79 8.28 -5.72
C HIS A 63 -6.79 9.80 -5.56
N ASP A 64 -6.20 10.31 -4.48
CA ASP A 64 -6.14 11.74 -4.16
C ASP A 64 -5.33 12.50 -5.22
N PHE A 65 -4.24 11.91 -5.73
CA PHE A 65 -3.45 12.46 -6.83
C PHE A 65 -4.30 12.60 -8.11
N GLY A 66 -5.03 11.56 -8.50
CA GLY A 66 -5.95 11.61 -9.63
C GLY A 66 -6.99 12.72 -9.49
N GLN A 67 -7.65 12.80 -8.32
CA GLN A 67 -8.63 13.83 -8.02
C GLN A 67 -8.05 15.25 -8.12
N LYS A 68 -6.81 15.44 -7.64
CA LYS A 68 -6.11 16.73 -7.72
C LYS A 68 -5.72 17.12 -9.15
N CYS A 69 -5.57 16.14 -10.04
CA CYS A 69 -5.41 16.35 -11.47
C CYS A 69 -6.76 16.49 -12.22
N GLU A 70 -7.88 16.64 -11.51
CA GLU A 70 -9.23 16.70 -12.10
C GLU A 70 -9.58 15.46 -12.93
N SER A 71 -9.00 14.32 -12.58
CA SER A 71 -9.19 13.02 -13.24
C SER A 71 -9.44 11.91 -12.20
N GLY A 72 -9.54 10.67 -12.67
CA GLY A 72 -9.49 9.47 -11.84
C GLY A 72 -8.14 8.79 -11.94
N ALA A 73 -7.64 8.27 -10.82
CA ALA A 73 -6.47 7.39 -10.82
C ALA A 73 -6.70 6.22 -9.86
N SER A 74 -6.16 5.07 -10.23
CA SER A 74 -6.18 3.85 -9.44
C SER A 74 -4.82 3.19 -9.48
N LEU A 75 -4.42 2.58 -8.37
CA LEU A 75 -3.15 1.89 -8.26
C LEU A 75 -3.24 0.52 -8.97
N ILE A 76 -2.46 0.34 -10.04
CA ILE A 76 -2.44 -0.92 -10.81
C ILE A 76 -1.33 -1.89 -10.37
N ALA A 77 -0.24 -1.37 -9.80
CA ALA A 77 0.88 -2.15 -9.29
C ALA A 77 1.45 -1.51 -8.02
N LEU A 78 1.95 -2.33 -7.11
CA LEU A 78 2.61 -1.88 -5.89
C LEU A 78 3.69 -2.87 -5.48
N ARG A 79 4.90 -2.37 -5.25
CA ARG A 79 5.98 -3.15 -4.65
C ARG A 79 6.55 -2.39 -3.47
N ARG A 80 6.49 -2.99 -2.28
CA ARG A 80 7.16 -2.45 -1.09
C ARG A 80 8.61 -2.88 -1.10
N THR A 81 9.54 -1.93 -1.25
CA THR A 81 10.98 -2.20 -1.33
C THR A 81 11.69 -2.11 0.02
N ARG A 82 11.09 -1.47 1.03
CA ARG A 82 11.66 -1.31 2.37
C ARG A 82 10.59 -1.27 3.45
N SER A 83 10.91 -1.76 4.64
CA SER A 83 10.10 -1.61 5.86
C SER A 83 11.01 -1.36 7.06
N GLY A 84 11.15 -0.11 7.48
CA GLY A 84 12.13 0.28 8.49
C GLY A 84 13.55 -0.08 8.03
N ALA A 85 14.28 -0.83 8.85
CA ALA A 85 15.63 -1.29 8.54
C ALA A 85 15.70 -2.41 7.49
N PHE A 86 14.59 -3.08 7.17
CA PHE A 86 14.58 -4.24 6.28
C PHE A 86 14.39 -3.84 4.82
N SER A 87 15.33 -4.24 3.95
CA SER A 87 15.25 -4.06 2.49
C SER A 87 14.71 -5.31 1.82
N ILE A 88 14.03 -5.14 0.68
CA ILE A 88 13.63 -6.26 -0.18
C ILE A 88 14.83 -6.98 -0.79
N ALA A 89 15.97 -6.32 -0.93
CA ALA A 89 17.20 -6.93 -1.42
C ALA A 89 17.71 -8.03 -0.47
N ASP A 90 17.40 -7.92 0.81
CA ASP A 90 17.76 -8.89 1.85
C ASP A 90 16.66 -9.94 2.07
N SER A 91 15.60 -9.91 1.26
CA SER A 91 14.48 -10.84 1.37
C SER A 91 14.66 -12.06 0.48
N LYS A 92 14.08 -13.18 0.92
CA LYS A 92 13.94 -14.42 0.16
C LYS A 92 12.46 -14.67 -0.12
N SER A 93 12.15 -15.26 -1.27
CA SER A 93 10.79 -15.74 -1.52
C SER A 93 10.43 -16.87 -0.55
N VAL A 94 9.14 -17.21 -0.46
CA VAL A 94 8.70 -18.34 0.36
C VAL A 94 9.31 -19.64 -0.16
N GLU A 95 9.41 -19.76 -1.48
CA GLU A 95 9.99 -20.90 -2.19
C GLU A 95 11.49 -21.04 -1.91
N ASP A 96 12.21 -19.93 -1.87
CA ASP A 96 13.63 -19.92 -1.49
C ASP A 96 13.84 -20.41 -0.04
N TRP A 97 12.95 -20.00 0.87
CA TRP A 97 13.00 -20.47 2.26
C TRP A 97 12.68 -21.96 2.39
N ILE A 98 11.65 -22.45 1.68
CA ILE A 98 11.32 -23.88 1.65
C ILE A 98 12.52 -24.69 1.15
N SER A 99 13.14 -24.25 0.06
CA SER A 99 14.32 -24.92 -0.52
C SER A 99 15.51 -24.91 0.43
N PHE A 100 15.73 -23.81 1.15
CA PHE A 100 16.79 -23.70 2.15
C PHE A 100 16.64 -24.76 3.26
N PHE A 101 15.44 -24.90 3.85
CA PHE A 101 15.21 -25.88 4.92
C PHE A 101 15.24 -27.33 4.44
N GLN A 102 14.79 -27.60 3.21
CA GLN A 102 14.85 -28.94 2.63
C GLN A 102 16.29 -29.39 2.35
N ASN A 103 17.17 -28.46 1.96
CA ASN A 103 18.58 -28.75 1.68
C ASN A 103 19.46 -28.81 2.96
N GLU A 104 19.05 -28.17 4.06
CA GLU A 104 19.74 -28.26 5.36
C GLU A 104 19.35 -29.49 6.19
N SER A 105 18.34 -30.25 5.77
CA SER A 105 17.95 -31.51 6.41
C SER A 105 18.86 -32.67 5.94
N LEU A 106 20.12 -32.69 6.41
CA LEU A 106 21.06 -33.81 6.32
C LEU A 106 21.65 -34.13 7.71
#